data_AF-A0A8H6G004-F1
#
_entry.id   AF-A0A8H6G004-F1
#
_cell.length_a   1.000
_cell.length_b   1.000
_cell.length_c   1.000
_cell.angle_alpha   90.00
_cell.angle_beta   90.00
_cell.angle_gamma   90.00
#
_symmetry.space_group_name_H-M   'P 1'
#
loop_
_entity.id
_entity.type
_entity.pdbx_description
1 polymer ?
#
loop_
_entity_poly.entity_id
_entity_poly.type
_entity_poly.pdbx_seq_one_letter_code
_entity_poly.pdbx_strand_id
1 'polypeptide(L)'
;MPLQQIINITWQHNNGGTDKLSRWIRCLFSLALSERDIAVQLLDQAVTIAEDARKVRDSTPSICSSDDLIQVISSPLQQSKPYPPEELEWLATTTFNRAIDFYCTSQDVPCRLWAEKALALSNLCEDGGALHEVLQQKYQGLSWHP
;
A
#
# COMPACT_ATOMS: atom_id res chain seq x y z
N MET A 1 16.01 -10.60 3.81
CA MET A 1 16.58 -10.47 2.45
C MET A 1 16.01 -11.42 1.36
N PRO A 2 15.33 -12.56 1.62
CA PRO A 2 14.77 -13.37 0.51
C PRO A 2 13.44 -12.84 -0.06
N LEU A 3 12.62 -12.14 0.74
CA LEU A 3 11.26 -11.71 0.34
C LEU A 3 11.27 -10.68 -0.81
N GLN A 4 12.11 -9.65 -0.71
CA GLN A 4 12.24 -8.62 -1.75
C GLN A 4 12.73 -9.21 -3.08
N GLN A 5 13.62 -10.22 -3.04
CA GLN A 5 14.09 -10.90 -4.25
C GLN A 5 12.96 -11.68 -4.92
N ILE A 6 12.15 -12.42 -4.14
CA ILE A 6 11.00 -13.16 -4.67
C ILE A 6 9.98 -12.21 -5.29
N ILE A 7 9.71 -11.08 -4.65
CA ILE A 7 8.79 -10.05 -5.16
C ILE A 7 9.31 -9.44 -6.47
N ASN A 8 10.60 -9.08 -6.52
CA ASN A 8 11.22 -8.54 -7.74
C ASN A 8 11.22 -9.55 -8.89
N ILE A 9 11.50 -10.82 -8.63
CA ILE A 9 11.43 -11.90 -9.63
C ILE A 9 9.99 -12.06 -10.15
N THR A 10 9.01 -12.04 -9.23
CA THR A 10 7.60 -12.15 -9.59
C THR A 10 7.13 -10.96 -10.41
N TRP A 11 7.61 -9.75 -10.09
CA TRP A 11 7.33 -8.52 -10.83
C TRP A 11 7.87 -8.59 -12.27
N GLN A 12 9.11 -9.07 -12.46
CA GLN A 12 9.73 -9.24 -13.79
C GLN A 12 8.98 -10.24 -14.68
N HIS A 13 8.44 -11.32 -14.10
CA HIS A 13 7.78 -12.38 -14.86
C HIS A 13 6.31 -12.06 -15.23
N ASN A 14 5.67 -11.07 -14.60
CA ASN A 14 4.22 -10.80 -14.77
C ASN A 14 3.88 -9.58 -15.64
N ASN A 15 4.83 -9.13 -16.47
CA ASN A 15 4.64 -8.02 -17.41
C ASN A 15 4.27 -6.68 -16.71
N GLY A 16 4.84 -6.42 -15.52
CA GLY A 16 4.79 -5.12 -14.84
C GLY A 16 3.44 -4.72 -14.20
N GLY A 17 2.46 -5.62 -14.14
CA GLY A 17 1.14 -5.31 -13.55
C GLY A 17 1.16 -5.23 -12.02
N THR A 18 0.95 -4.03 -11.48
CA THR A 18 0.68 -3.76 -10.04
C THR A 18 -0.56 -4.51 -9.52
N ASP A 19 -1.46 -4.94 -10.41
CA ASP A 19 -2.70 -5.65 -10.11
C ASP A 19 -2.48 -7.09 -9.62
N LYS A 20 -1.53 -7.82 -10.19
CA LYS A 20 -1.21 -9.19 -9.72
C LYS A 20 -0.35 -9.13 -8.47
N LEU A 21 0.63 -8.22 -8.44
CA LEU A 21 1.52 -8.06 -7.31
C LEU A 21 0.76 -7.65 -6.04
N SER A 22 -0.17 -6.70 -6.13
CA SER A 22 -1.01 -6.30 -4.99
C SER A 22 -1.81 -7.47 -4.41
N ARG A 23 -2.43 -8.31 -5.24
CA ARG A 23 -3.12 -9.53 -4.79
C ARG A 23 -2.18 -10.51 -4.09
N TRP A 24 -0.95 -10.67 -4.59
CA TRP A 24 0.05 -11.51 -3.94
C TRP A 24 0.47 -10.95 -2.60
N ILE A 25 0.68 -9.63 -2.50
CA ILE A 25 0.96 -8.94 -1.24
C ILE A 25 -0.19 -9.16 -0.26
N ARG A 26 -1.46 -9.04 -0.69
CA ARG A 26 -2.62 -9.36 0.16
C ARG A 26 -2.53 -10.79 0.71
N CYS A 27 -2.31 -11.78 -0.15
CA CYS A 27 -2.24 -13.18 0.25
C CYS A 27 -1.09 -13.42 1.24
N LEU A 28 0.11 -12.94 0.93
CA LEU A 28 1.28 -13.09 1.81
C LEU A 28 1.07 -12.39 3.15
N PHE A 29 0.52 -11.18 3.13
CA PHE A 29 0.24 -10.43 4.34
C PHE A 29 -0.79 -11.15 5.21
N SER A 30 -1.86 -11.69 4.61
CA SER A 30 -2.87 -12.49 5.31
C SER A 30 -2.27 -13.70 6.02
N LEU A 31 -1.33 -14.39 5.36
CA LEU A 31 -0.60 -15.52 5.94
C LEU A 31 0.39 -15.08 7.02
N ALA A 32 0.99 -13.91 6.87
CA ALA A 32 1.99 -13.36 7.78
C ALA A 32 1.39 -12.63 9.00
N LEU A 33 0.05 -12.54 9.16
CA LEU A 33 -0.56 -11.81 10.28
C LEU A 33 -0.13 -12.32 11.68
N SER A 34 0.28 -13.59 11.78
CA SER A 34 0.89 -14.16 12.99
C SER A 34 2.38 -13.81 13.13
N GLU A 35 3.08 -13.61 12.01
CA GLU A 35 4.52 -13.32 11.94
C GLU A 35 4.77 -11.82 11.76
N ARG A 36 4.78 -11.11 12.89
CA ARG A 36 4.79 -9.64 12.94
C ARG A 36 5.82 -9.00 12.01
N ASP A 37 7.08 -9.43 12.07
CA ASP A 37 8.17 -8.77 11.33
C ASP A 37 8.01 -8.94 9.81
N ILE A 38 7.51 -10.11 9.37
CA ILE A 38 7.24 -10.38 7.96
C ILE A 38 6.05 -9.54 7.49
N ALA A 39 4.99 -9.46 8.29
CA ALA A 39 3.82 -8.64 7.96
C ALA A 39 4.21 -7.16 7.80
N VAL A 40 4.97 -6.59 8.73
CA VAL A 40 5.44 -5.20 8.65
C VAL A 40 6.28 -4.96 7.40
N GLN A 41 7.20 -5.88 7.06
CA GLN A 41 7.99 -5.79 5.83
C GLN A 41 7.14 -5.83 4.55
N LEU A 42 6.02 -6.56 4.55
CA LEU A 42 5.09 -6.59 3.44
C LEU A 42 4.32 -5.26 3.32
N LEU A 43 3.96 -4.64 4.44
CA LEU A 43 3.33 -3.31 4.46
C LEU A 43 4.28 -2.24 3.92
N ASP A 44 5.56 -2.26 4.34
CA ASP A 44 6.57 -1.32 3.84
C ASP A 44 6.77 -1.43 2.32
N GLN A 45 6.73 -2.65 1.80
CA GLN A 45 6.80 -2.87 0.36
C GLN A 45 5.55 -2.37 -0.36
N ALA A 46 4.35 -2.61 0.18
CA ALA A 46 3.12 -2.08 -0.38
C ALA A 46 3.14 -0.56 -0.47
N VAL A 47 3.58 0.12 0.61
CA VAL A 47 3.75 1.58 0.64
C VAL A 47 4.73 2.05 -0.43
N THR A 48 5.92 1.43 -0.50
CA THR A 48 6.96 1.81 -1.47
C THR A 48 6.44 1.67 -2.92
N ILE A 49 5.80 0.55 -3.24
CA ILE A 49 5.27 0.28 -4.59
C ILE A 49 4.17 1.29 -4.93
N ALA A 50 3.27 1.59 -3.99
CA ALA A 50 2.19 2.55 -4.20
C ALA A 50 2.71 4.00 -4.37
N GLU A 51 3.70 4.40 -3.60
CA GLU A 51 4.36 5.71 -3.76
C GLU A 51 5.05 5.84 -5.12
N ASP A 52 5.76 4.80 -5.54
CA ASP A 52 6.47 4.81 -6.82
C ASP A 52 5.49 4.82 -8.00
N ALA A 53 4.38 4.08 -7.90
CA ALA A 53 3.29 4.15 -8.87
C ALA A 53 2.67 5.57 -8.95
N ARG A 54 2.48 6.25 -7.81
CA ARG A 54 2.00 7.63 -7.76
C ARG A 54 2.99 8.62 -8.39
N LYS A 55 4.28 8.52 -8.07
CA LYS A 55 5.33 9.39 -8.65
C LYS A 55 5.40 9.28 -10.17
N VAL A 56 5.28 8.07 -10.72
CA VAL A 56 5.25 7.85 -12.18
C VAL A 56 4.05 8.59 -12.80
N ARG A 57 2.88 8.56 -12.15
CA ARG A 57 1.68 9.28 -12.58
C ARG A 57 1.88 10.79 -12.56
N ASP A 58 2.37 11.34 -11.46
CA ASP A 58 2.57 12.78 -11.30
C ASP A 58 3.67 13.33 -12.23
N SER A 59 4.64 12.49 -12.59
CA SER A 59 5.72 12.84 -13.53
C SER A 59 5.30 12.75 -15.00
N THR A 60 4.15 12.14 -15.32
CA THR A 60 3.67 12.09 -16.72
C THR A 60 2.98 13.42 -17.04
N PRO A 61 3.49 14.23 -17.97
CA PRO A 61 2.81 15.48 -18.34
C PRO A 61 1.42 15.13 -18.88
N SER A 62 0.39 15.79 -18.35
CA SER A 62 -0.93 15.78 -18.97
C SER A 62 -0.81 16.49 -20.32
N ILE A 63 -0.61 15.72 -21.40
CA ILE A 63 -0.60 16.27 -22.76
C ILE A 63 -2.04 16.65 -23.10
N CYS A 64 -2.33 17.94 -22.98
CA CYS A 64 -3.52 18.58 -23.50
C CYS A 64 -3.27 18.95 -24.97
N SER A 65 -3.67 18.09 -25.92
CA SER A 65 -4.14 18.45 -27.27
C SER A 65 -4.43 17.17 -28.07
N SER A 66 -5.57 17.14 -28.73
CA SER A 66 -6.20 15.95 -29.33
C SER A 66 -5.56 15.45 -30.63
N ASP A 67 -4.51 16.09 -31.15
CA ASP A 67 -4.03 15.85 -32.52
C ASP A 67 -2.75 15.00 -32.66
N ASP A 68 -2.01 14.70 -31.58
CA ASP A 68 -0.73 13.96 -31.63
C ASP A 68 -0.81 12.48 -31.19
N LEU A 69 -1.97 11.85 -31.30
CA LEU A 69 -2.24 10.52 -30.73
C LEU A 69 -1.48 9.33 -31.36
N ILE A 70 -0.59 9.52 -32.35
CA ILE A 70 0.02 8.39 -33.09
C ILE A 70 1.47 8.06 -32.69
N GLN A 71 2.21 8.93 -31.97
CA GLN A 71 3.64 8.69 -31.70
C GLN A 71 4.00 8.22 -30.27
N VAL A 72 3.03 8.08 -29.36
CA VAL A 72 3.30 7.70 -27.95
C VAL A 72 2.90 6.23 -27.65
N ILE A 73 2.26 5.53 -28.59
CA ILE A 73 1.70 4.18 -28.36
C ILE A 73 2.78 3.07 -28.34
N SER A 74 4.06 3.39 -28.56
CA SER A 74 5.11 2.38 -28.77
C SER A 74 6.18 2.26 -27.68
N SER A 75 6.03 2.91 -26.52
CA SER A 75 6.98 2.75 -25.41
C SER A 75 6.50 1.72 -24.38
N PRO A 76 7.14 0.54 -24.24
CA PRO A 76 6.76 -0.50 -23.28
C PRO A 76 6.95 -0.09 -21.80
N LEU A 77 7.54 1.08 -21.54
CA LEU A 77 7.88 1.57 -20.21
C LEU A 77 6.77 2.39 -19.56
N GLN A 78 5.64 2.64 -20.26
CA GLN A 78 4.64 3.64 -19.89
C GLN A 78 3.29 3.03 -19.44
N GLN A 79 3.30 1.81 -18.89
CA GLN A 79 2.11 1.12 -18.38
C GLN A 79 2.27 0.67 -16.92
N SER A 80 2.97 1.44 -16.08
CA SER A 80 2.87 1.21 -14.63
C SER A 80 1.49 1.66 -14.17
N LYS A 81 0.58 0.69 -14.00
CA LYS A 81 -0.78 0.96 -13.49
C LYS A 81 -0.69 1.45 -12.04
N PRO A 82 -1.61 2.33 -11.60
CA PRO A 82 -1.70 2.70 -10.20
C PRO A 82 -1.89 1.46 -9.33
N TYR A 83 -1.46 1.54 -8.07
CA TYR A 83 -1.76 0.48 -7.10
C TYR A 83 -3.29 0.39 -6.93
N PRO A 84 -3.90 -0.80 -7.00
CA PRO A 84 -5.36 -0.87 -6.99
C PRO A 84 -5.95 -0.34 -5.67
N PRO A 85 -6.96 0.53 -5.71
CA PRO A 85 -7.48 1.20 -4.51
C PRO A 85 -8.08 0.21 -3.51
N GLU A 86 -8.75 -0.85 -3.99
CA GLU A 86 -9.37 -1.87 -3.12
C GLU A 86 -8.32 -2.67 -2.33
N GLU A 87 -7.11 -2.79 -2.88
CA GLU A 87 -5.99 -3.46 -2.23
C GLU A 87 -5.40 -2.57 -1.12
N LEU A 88 -5.24 -1.27 -1.37
CA LEU A 88 -4.78 -0.30 -0.36
C LEU A 88 -5.79 -0.14 0.77
N GLU A 89 -7.07 -0.02 0.45
CA GLU A 89 -8.14 0.07 1.46
C GLU A 89 -8.15 -1.20 2.33
N TRP A 90 -8.09 -2.38 1.72
CA TRP A 90 -8.04 -3.64 2.44
C TRP A 90 -6.79 -3.75 3.34
N LEU A 91 -5.62 -3.34 2.84
CA LEU A 91 -4.37 -3.36 3.62
C LEU A 91 -4.45 -2.37 4.79
N ALA A 92 -4.92 -1.14 4.56
CA ALA A 92 -5.05 -0.11 5.58
C ALA A 92 -6.02 -0.54 6.69
N THR A 93 -7.22 -0.99 6.32
CA THR A 93 -8.24 -1.43 7.27
C THR A 93 -7.80 -2.66 8.07
N THR A 94 -7.21 -3.67 7.41
CA THR A 94 -6.72 -4.89 8.09
C THR A 94 -5.56 -4.57 9.04
N THR A 95 -4.63 -3.73 8.60
CA THR A 95 -3.51 -3.27 9.44
C THR A 95 -4.01 -2.48 10.65
N PHE A 96 -5.02 -1.63 10.48
CA PHE A 96 -5.60 -0.88 11.59
C PHE A 96 -6.31 -1.80 12.57
N ASN A 97 -7.11 -2.76 12.10
CA ASN A 97 -7.76 -3.74 12.97
C ASN A 97 -6.72 -4.51 13.81
N ARG A 98 -5.59 -4.85 13.20
CA ARG A 98 -4.47 -5.50 13.92
C ARG A 98 -3.82 -4.57 14.96
N ALA A 99 -3.75 -3.27 14.69
CA ALA A 99 -3.35 -2.28 15.70
C ALA A 99 -4.30 -2.26 16.90
N ILE A 100 -5.62 -2.37 16.65
CA ILE A 100 -6.63 -2.46 17.71
C ILE A 100 -6.50 -3.77 18.51
N ASP A 101 -6.16 -4.90 17.88
CA ASP A 101 -5.85 -6.14 18.63
C ASP A 101 -4.71 -5.92 19.64
N PHE A 102 -3.65 -5.21 19.21
CA PHE A 102 -2.54 -4.88 20.10
C PHE A 102 -2.96 -3.93 21.21
N TYR A 103 -3.80 -2.95 20.92
CA TYR A 103 -4.38 -2.06 21.94
C TYR A 103 -5.18 -2.84 22.99
N CYS A 104 -6.07 -3.74 22.56
CA CYS A 104 -6.89 -4.59 23.43
C CYS A 104 -6.05 -5.54 24.31
N THR A 105 -4.82 -5.83 23.91
CA THR A 105 -3.87 -6.64 24.69
C THR A 105 -2.81 -5.82 25.43
N SER A 106 -3.00 -4.50 25.54
CA SER A 106 -2.10 -3.55 26.22
C SER A 106 -0.66 -3.57 25.67
N GLN A 107 -0.52 -3.89 24.38
CA GLN A 107 0.75 -3.87 23.68
C GLN A 107 0.88 -2.55 22.89
N ASP A 108 1.23 -1.48 23.61
CA ASP A 108 1.22 -0.12 23.04
C ASP A 108 2.22 0.08 21.90
N VAL A 109 3.43 -0.45 22.03
CA VAL A 109 4.49 -0.30 21.01
C VAL A 109 4.05 -0.89 19.65
N PRO A 110 3.63 -2.17 19.54
CA PRO A 110 3.14 -2.69 18.28
C PRO A 110 1.81 -2.09 17.85
N CYS A 111 0.95 -1.65 18.78
CA CYS A 111 -0.27 -0.90 18.42
C CYS A 111 0.08 0.36 17.62
N ARG A 112 0.96 1.21 18.15
CA ARG A 112 1.37 2.46 17.48
C ARG A 112 2.02 2.20 16.13
N LEU A 113 2.95 1.23 16.08
CA LEU A 113 3.61 0.84 14.83
C LEU A 113 2.60 0.45 13.75
N TRP A 114 1.65 -0.42 14.08
CA TRP A 114 0.66 -0.89 13.09
C TRP A 114 -0.33 0.21 12.72
N ALA A 115 -0.74 1.06 13.67
CA ALA A 115 -1.59 2.21 13.38
C ALA A 115 -0.90 3.19 12.41
N GLU A 116 0.38 3.49 12.62
CA GLU A 116 1.16 4.35 11.72
C GLU A 116 1.26 3.78 10.30
N LYS A 117 1.48 2.45 10.16
CA LYS A 117 1.46 1.79 8.85
C LYS A 117 0.09 1.87 8.17
N ALA A 118 -1.00 1.71 8.92
CA ALA A 118 -2.35 1.84 8.39
C ALA A 118 -2.65 3.27 7.91
N LEU A 119 -2.16 4.28 8.64
CA LEU A 119 -2.27 5.68 8.25
C LEU A 119 -1.48 5.99 6.97
N ALA A 120 -0.27 5.42 6.84
CA ALA A 120 0.52 5.55 5.62
C ALA A 120 -0.20 4.97 4.40
N LEU A 121 -0.79 3.78 4.52
CA LEU A 121 -1.53 3.12 3.44
C LEU A 121 -2.82 3.85 3.06
N SER A 122 -3.58 4.32 4.05
CA SER A 122 -4.81 5.07 3.81
C SER A 122 -4.56 6.42 3.14
N ASN A 123 -3.41 7.07 3.42
CA ASN A 123 -3.01 8.30 2.72
C ASN A 123 -2.67 8.09 1.23
N LEU A 124 -2.46 6.83 0.83
CA LEU A 124 -2.21 6.46 -0.56
C LEU A 124 -3.51 6.03 -1.28
N CYS A 125 -4.63 5.94 -0.56
CA CYS A 125 -5.94 5.66 -1.17
C CYS A 125 -6.39 6.87 -2.02
N GLU A 126 -6.93 6.60 -3.20
CA GLU A 126 -7.46 7.64 -4.10
C GLU A 126 -8.93 7.96 -3.78
N ASP A 127 -9.27 8.06 -2.49
CA ASP A 127 -10.63 8.27 -1.97
C ASP A 127 -10.86 9.70 -1.44
N GLY A 128 -9.98 10.63 -1.81
CA GLY A 128 -9.99 11.99 -1.31
C GLY A 128 -9.54 12.13 0.15
N GLY A 129 -8.92 11.11 0.73
CA GLY A 129 -8.44 11.11 2.12
C GLY A 129 -9.48 10.63 3.13
N ALA A 130 -10.66 10.21 2.69
CA ALA A 130 -11.77 9.82 3.56
C ALA A 130 -11.38 8.70 4.54
N LEU A 131 -10.74 7.63 4.06
CA LEU A 131 -10.26 6.54 4.90
C LEU A 131 -9.20 7.01 5.89
N HIS A 132 -8.27 7.86 5.44
CA HIS A 132 -7.20 8.36 6.29
C HIS A 132 -7.74 9.17 7.47
N GLU A 133 -8.69 10.08 7.22
CA GLU A 133 -9.34 10.88 8.25
C GLU A 133 -10.05 10.00 9.29
N VAL A 134 -10.80 8.99 8.83
CA VAL A 134 -11.50 8.05 9.72
C VAL A 134 -10.53 7.27 10.60
N LEU A 135 -9.44 6.74 10.03
CA LEU A 135 -8.44 6.00 10.81
C LEU A 135 -7.68 6.90 11.77
N GLN A 136 -7.33 8.12 11.35
CA GLN A 136 -6.62 9.09 12.17
C GLN A 136 -7.46 9.52 13.38
N GLN A 137 -8.75 9.80 13.17
CA GLN A 137 -9.67 10.14 14.25
C GLN A 137 -9.78 9.01 15.28
N LYS A 138 -9.93 7.76 14.81
CA LYS A 138 -9.98 6.59 15.70
C LYS A 138 -8.69 6.41 16.50
N TYR A 139 -7.54 6.61 15.86
CA TYR A 139 -6.24 6.49 16.50
C TYR A 139 -6.03 7.56 17.58
N GLN A 140 -6.41 8.81 17.32
CA GLN A 140 -6.36 9.90 18.31
C GLN A 140 -7.28 9.67 19.51
N GLY A 141 -8.34 8.87 19.35
CA GLY A 141 -9.24 8.50 20.43
C GLY A 141 -8.72 7.40 21.36
N LEU A 142 -7.56 6.79 21.07
CA LEU A 142 -6.99 5.75 21.93
C LEU A 142 -6.39 6.35 23.22
N SER A 143 -6.68 5.72 24.35
CA SER A 143 -6.20 6.14 25.67
C SER A 143 -5.04 5.25 26.13
N TRP A 144 -3.87 5.85 26.34
CA TRP A 144 -2.67 5.14 26.77
C TRP A 144 -2.55 5.24 28.29
N HIS A 145 -2.42 4.11 28.97
CA HIS A 145 -2.17 4.10 30.41
C HIS A 145 -0.65 4.13 30.61
N PRO A 146 -0.10 5.13 31.33
CA PRO A 146 1.34 5.25 31.54
C PRO A 146 1.93 4.15 32.42
#